data_AF-A0AA48RFI5-F1
#
_entry.id   AF-A0AA48RFI5-F1
#
_cell.length_a   1.000
_cell.length_b   1.000
_cell.length_c   1.000
_cell.angle_alpha   90.00
_cell.angle_beta   90.00
_cell.angle_gamma   90.00
#
_symmetry.space_group_name_H-M   'P 1'
#
loop_
_entity.id
_entity.type
_entity.pdbx_description
1 polymer ?
#
loop_
_entity_poly.entity_id
_entity_poly.type
_entity_poly.pdbx_seq_one_letter_code
_entity_poly.pdbx_strand_id
1 'polypeptide(L)' 'MSLIHNERLKLRATLLNTAAGSSFTVGVVAPIAAAYYSAATTPGLWTIVLGVVMWILTAIVLHLSASHILGGLRE' A
#
# COMPACT_ATOMS: atom_id res chain seq x y z
N MET A 1 20.18 5.50 24.27
CA MET A 1 19.36 6.23 23.26
C MET A 1 18.89 5.37 22.07
N SER A 2 19.37 4.13 21.89
CA SER A 2 18.91 3.22 20.82
C SER A 2 17.46 2.74 20.99
N LEU A 3 16.98 2.56 22.23
CA LEU A 3 15.62 2.08 22.52
C LEU A 3 14.50 2.96 21.92
N ILE A 4 14.59 4.29 22.04
CA ILE A 4 13.58 5.22 21.50
C ILE A 4 13.60 5.21 19.96
N HIS A 5 14.79 5.06 19.36
CA HIS A 5 14.94 4.94 17.91
C HIS A 5 14.29 3.66 17.40
N ASN A 6 14.51 2.53 18.09
CA ASN A 6 13.92 1.24 17.72
C ASN A 6 12.40 1.21 17.90
N GLU A 7 11.86 1.83 18.95
CA GLU A 7 10.40 1.98 19.11
C GLU A 7 9.77 2.82 18.00
N ARG A 8 10.38 3.95 17.64
CA ARG A 8 9.92 4.78 16.51
C ARG A 8 9.95 4.00 15.20
N LEU A 9 10.96 3.15 15.01
CA LEU A 9 11.09 2.33 13.81
C LEU A 9 10.00 1.26 13.74
N LYS A 10 9.69 0.61 14.87
CA LYS A 10 8.56 -0.32 14.99
C LYS A 10 7.22 0.36 14.66
N LEU A 11 6.96 1.53 15.24
CA LEU A 11 5.72 2.26 14.98
C LEU A 11 5.57 2.63 13.49
N ARG A 12 6.67 3.05 12.84
CA ARG A 12 6.68 3.34 11.40
C ARG A 12 6.44 2.10 10.56
N ALA A 13 7.05 0.97 10.91
CA ALA A 13 6.81 -0.31 10.23
C ALA A 13 5.34 -0.73 10.33
N THR A 14 4.73 -0.59 11.51
CA THR A 14 3.31 -0.87 11.73
C THR A 14 2.42 0.03 10.88
N LEU A 15 2.68 1.35 10.85
CA LEU A 15 1.91 2.27 10.00
C LEU A 15 2.03 1.92 8.52
N LEU A 16 3.23 1.56 8.05
CA LEU A 16 3.45 1.15 6.67
C LEU A 16 2.69 -0.13 6.32
N ASN A 17 2.70 -1.13 7.21
CA ASN A 17 1.95 -2.36 7.06
C ASN A 17 0.43 -2.10 7.00
N THR A 18 -0.08 -1.23 7.87
CA THR A 18 -1.49 -0.82 7.85
C THR A 18 -1.85 -0.09 6.56
N ALA A 19 -0.98 0.82 6.08
CA ALA A 19 -1.17 1.51 4.81
C ALA A 19 -1.17 0.53 3.61
N ALA A 20 -0.35 -0.53 3.66
CA ALA A 20 -0.35 -1.61 2.67
C ALA A 20 -1.69 -2.34 2.65
N GLY A 21 -2.15 -2.77 3.82
CA GLY A 21 -3.42 -3.49 3.97
C GLY A 21 -4.62 -2.65 3.53
N SER A 22 -4.66 -1.37 3.90
CA SER A 22 -5.74 -0.47 3.50
C SER A 22 -5.72 -0.19 1.99
N SER A 23 -4.53 0.01 1.40
CA SER A 23 -4.38 0.19 -0.05
C SER A 23 -4.87 -1.04 -0.81
N PHE A 24 -4.47 -2.24 -0.38
CA PHE A 24 -4.95 -3.50 -0.94
C PHE A 24 -6.47 -3.64 -0.85
N THR A 25 -7.04 -3.34 0.31
CA THR A 25 -8.48 -3.44 0.55
C THR A 25 -9.26 -2.47 -0.35
N VAL A 26 -8.83 -1.21 -0.44
CA VAL A 26 -9.56 -0.18 -1.19
C VAL A 26 -9.40 -0.35 -2.70
N GLY A 27 -8.21 -0.70 -3.21
CA GLY A 27 -8.02 -0.77 -4.66
C GLY A 27 -8.07 -2.15 -5.30
N VAL A 28 -8.13 -3.24 -4.53
CA VAL A 28 -8.38 -4.59 -5.07
C VAL A 28 -9.70 -5.14 -4.57
N VAL A 29 -9.90 -5.20 -3.26
CA VAL A 29 -11.08 -5.88 -2.68
C VAL A 29 -12.37 -5.12 -3.01
N ALA A 30 -12.39 -3.80 -2.84
CA ALA A 30 -13.60 -3.01 -3.11
C ALA A 30 -14.04 -3.03 -4.60
N PRO A 31 -13.14 -2.90 -5.60
CA PRO A 31 -13.52 -3.06 -7.01
C PRO A 31 -14.00 -4.47 -7.36
N ILE A 32 -13.40 -5.52 -6.79
CA ILE A 32 -13.89 -6.89 -6.97
C ILE A 32 -15.32 -7.01 -6.44
N ALA A 33 -15.59 -6.53 -5.22
CA ALA A 33 -16.93 -6.53 -4.65
C ALA A 33 -17.91 -5.73 -5.54
N ALA A 34 -17.52 -4.54 -6.00
CA ALA A 34 -18.34 -3.74 -6.91
C ALA A 34 -18.66 -4.48 -8.22
N ALA A 35 -17.71 -5.24 -8.78
CA ALA A 35 -17.92 -6.03 -9.99
C ALA A 35 -18.88 -7.21 -9.78
N TYR A 36 -18.90 -7.82 -8.59
CA TYR A 36 -19.83 -8.90 -8.26
C TYR A 36 -21.25 -8.40 -7.96
N TYR A 37 -21.40 -7.25 -7.30
CA TYR A 37 -22.69 -6.74 -6.83
C TYR A 37 -23.37 -5.73 -7.77
N SER A 38 -22.65 -5.14 -8.74
CA SER A 38 -23.22 -4.21 -9.72
C SER A 38 -23.21 -4.82 -11.13
N ALA A 39 -24.19 -4.45 -11.96
CA ALA A 39 -24.12 -4.68 -13.41
C ALA A 39 -22.96 -3.83 -13.98
N ALA A 40 -21.76 -4.41 -13.97
CA ALA A 40 -20.52 -3.67 -14.17
C ALA A 40 -20.43 -3.10 -15.59
N THR A 41 -20.47 -1.77 -15.70
CA THR A 41 -20.02 -1.08 -16.92
C THR A 41 -18.52 -1.31 -17.06
N THR A 42 -18.08 -1.87 -18.18
CA THR A 42 -16.65 -2.09 -18.44
C THR A 42 -15.92 -0.75 -18.39
N PRO A 43 -14.96 -0.55 -17.46
CA PRO A 43 -14.22 0.70 -17.39
C PRO A 43 -13.41 0.88 -18.67
N GLY A 44 -13.35 2.13 -19.17
CA GLY A 44 -12.56 2.45 -20.34
C GLY A 44 -11.06 2.16 -20.13
N LEU A 45 -10.35 1.85 -21.21
CA LEU A 45 -8.93 1.48 -21.18
C LEU A 45 -8.06 2.47 -20.39
N TRP A 46 -8.29 3.77 -20.55
CA TRP A 46 -7.54 4.81 -19.83
C TRP A 46 -7.75 4.77 -18.32
N THR A 47 -8.96 4.44 -17.85
CA THR A 47 -9.24 4.28 -16.42
C THR A 47 -8.47 3.10 -15.84
N ILE A 48 -8.39 1.99 -16.58
CA ILE A 48 -7.61 0.81 -16.20
C ILE A 48 -6.12 1.16 -16.15
N VAL A 49 -5.59 1.81 -17.19
CA VAL A 49 -4.17 2.20 -17.25
C VAL A 49 -3.80 3.14 -16.10
N LEU A 50 -4.60 4.17 -15.84
CA LEU A 50 -4.38 5.09 -14.71
C LEU A 50 -4.41 4.36 -13.37
N GLY A 51 -5.37 3.43 -13.19
CA GLY A 51 -5.44 2.59 -12.00
C GLY A 51 -4.18 1.75 -11.80
N VAL A 52 -3.68 1.10 -12.86
CA VAL A 52 -2.45 0.30 -12.80
C VAL A 52 -1.22 1.16 -12.50
N VAL A 53 -1.09 2.32 -13.13
CA VAL A 53 0.04 3.24 -12.87
C VAL A 53 0.03 3.71 -11.41
N MET A 54 -1.13 4.15 -10.90
CA MET A 54 -1.30 4.54 -9.50
C MET A 54 -0.97 3.39 -8.54
N TRP A 55 -1.35 2.16 -8.90
CA TRP A 55 -1.06 0.97 -8.11
C TRP A 55 0.44 0.67 -8.04
N ILE A 56 1.12 0.70 -9.18
CA ILE A 56 2.58 0.51 -9.28
C ILE A 56 3.32 1.57 -8.48
N LEU A 57 2.92 2.85 -8.60
CA LEU A 57 3.52 3.95 -7.83
C LEU A 57 3.33 3.73 -6.32
N THR A 58 2.13 3.33 -5.89
CA THR A 58 1.86 3.03 -4.48
C THR A 58 2.73 1.88 -3.99
N ALA A 59 2.85 0.80 -4.77
CA ALA A 59 3.70 -0.34 -4.43
C ALA A 59 5.18 0.04 -4.33
N ILE A 60 5.69 0.85 -5.25
CA ILE A 60 7.08 1.35 -5.22
C ILE A 60 7.33 2.19 -3.96
N VAL A 61 6.45 3.14 -3.64
CA VAL A 61 6.57 3.99 -2.46
C VAL A 61 6.56 3.13 -1.19
N LEU A 62 5.69 2.13 -1.12
CA LEU A 62 5.65 1.20 0.01
C LEU A 62 6.91 0.36 0.13
N HIS A 63 7.41 -0.16 -0.99
CA HIS A 63 8.62 -0.98 -1.02
C HIS A 63 9.84 -0.17 -0.57
N LEU A 64 10.03 1.04 -1.12
CA LEU A 64 11.11 1.94 -0.73
C LEU A 64 11.02 2.33 0.75
N SER A 65 9.80 2.61 1.23
CA SER A 65 9.57 2.93 2.64
C SER A 65 9.92 1.74 3.55
N ALA A 66 9.57 0.52 3.15
CA ALA A 66 9.90 -0.69 3.90
C ALA A 66 11.43 -0.92 3.93
N SER A 67 12.10 -0.80 2.78
CA SER A 67 13.56 -0.92 2.68
C SER A 67 14.29 0.12 3.54
N HIS A 68 13.78 1.36 3.58
CA HIS A 68 14.37 2.42 4.39
C HIS A 68 14.16 2.21 5.90
N ILE A 69 13.00 1.68 6.30
CA ILE A 69 12.68 1.39 7.70
C ILE A 69 13.47 0.16 8.18
N LEU A 70 13.55 -0.91 7.40
CA LEU A 70 14.26 -2.13 7.80
C LEU A 70 15.79 -1.96 7.82
N GLY A 71 16.36 -1.10 6.96
CA GLY A 71 17.79 -0.78 6.96
C GLY A 71 18.27 0.09 8.13
N GLY A 72 17.34 0.62 8.95
CA GLY A 72 17.65 1.51 10.07
C GLY A 72 17.78 0.82 11.43
N LEU A 73 17.58 -0.50 11.52
CA LEU A 73 17.81 -1.25 12.76
C LEU A 73 19.31 -1.29 13.05
N ARG A 74 19.70 -0.72 14.20
CA ARG A 74 21.02 -0.89 14.80
C ARG A 74 20.83 -1.56 16.16
N GLU A 75 21.67 -2.56 16.45
CA GLU A 75 21.72 -3.23 17.77
C GLU A 75 21.97 -2.21 18.90
#